data_AF-A0A0A1D013-F1
#
_entry.id   AF-A0A0A1D013-F1
#
_cell.length_a   1.000
_cell.length_b   1.000
_cell.length_c   1.000
_cell.angle_alpha   90.00
_cell.angle_beta   90.00
_cell.angle_gamma   90.00
#
_symmetry.space_group_name_H-M   'P 1'
#
loop_
_entity.id
_entity.type
_entity.pdbx_description
1 polymer ?
#
loop_
_entity_poly.entity_id
_entity_poly.type
_entity_poly.pdbx_seq_one_letter_code
_entity_poly.pdbx_strand_id
1 'polypeptide(L)'
;MNIVVKLLGTGVSLGAGFVASKLVDTVWEKSTGNKPPKDGADLENSLRSALVFALVSSAVAAIIQTLAGRTTQKAIARFSKHPDEV
;
A
#
# COMPACT_ATOMS: atom_id res chain seq x y z
N MET A 1 24.44 10.95 -1.69
CA MET A 1 23.20 11.01 -0.87
C MET A 1 23.51 10.56 0.55
N ASN A 2 23.14 11.38 1.54
CA ASN A 2 23.57 11.25 2.94
C ASN A 2 23.00 9.98 3.62
N ILE A 3 23.81 9.26 4.40
CA ILE A 3 23.43 8.00 5.08
C ILE A 3 22.19 8.17 6.00
N VAL A 4 22.04 9.36 6.57
CA VAL A 4 20.93 9.76 7.44
C VAL A 4 19.59 9.73 6.68
N VAL A 5 19.57 10.18 5.43
CA VAL A 5 18.36 10.16 4.58
C VAL A 5 18.00 8.72 4.22
N LYS A 6 18.99 7.85 4.02
CA LYS A 6 18.74 6.40 3.83
C LYS A 6 18.12 5.77 5.07
N LEU A 7 18.67 6.04 6.26
CA LEU A 7 18.14 5.48 7.52
C LEU A 7 16.73 6.00 7.84
N LEU A 8 16.48 7.29 7.66
CA LEU A 8 15.14 7.86 7.79
C LEU A 8 14.17 7.27 6.78
N GLY A 9 14.60 7.14 5.52
CA GLY A 9 13.82 6.48 4.46
C GLY A 9 13.46 5.04 4.84
N THR A 10 14.42 4.24 5.28
CA THR A 10 14.20 2.87 5.73
C THR A 10 13.25 2.82 6.94
N GLY A 11 13.43 3.68 7.94
CA GLY A 11 12.54 3.73 9.11
C GLY A 11 11.10 4.08 8.74
N VAL A 12 10.91 5.05 7.85
CA VAL A 12 9.59 5.43 7.33
C VAL A 12 8.98 4.29 6.51
N SER A 13 9.76 3.61 5.66
CA SER A 13 9.26 2.47 4.88
C SER A 13 8.80 1.30 5.77
N LEU A 14 9.55 0.98 6.82
CA LEU A 14 9.17 -0.07 7.78
C LEU A 14 7.90 0.31 8.54
N GLY A 15 7.81 1.54 9.04
CA GLY A 15 6.61 2.04 9.72
C GLY A 15 5.38 2.06 8.81
N ALA A 16 5.55 2.53 7.58
CA ALA A 16 4.49 2.54 6.58
C ALA A 16 4.02 1.11 6.22
N GLY A 17 4.96 0.16 6.10
CA GLY A 17 4.65 -1.25 5.88
C GLY A 17 3.80 -1.84 7.01
N PHE A 18 4.17 -1.59 8.27
CA PHE A 18 3.42 -2.08 9.42
C PHE A 18 1.99 -1.53 9.47
N VAL A 19 1.83 -0.21 9.26
CA VAL A 19 0.51 0.44 9.23
C VAL A 19 -0.32 -0.08 8.06
N ALA A 20 0.27 -0.23 6.87
CA ALA A 20 -0.40 -0.76 5.70
C ALA A 20 -0.91 -2.20 5.93
N SER A 21 -0.07 -3.07 6.50
CA SER A 21 -0.47 -4.45 6.82
C SER A 21 -1.66 -4.49 7.78
N LYS A 22 -1.63 -3.69 8.86
CA LYS A 22 -2.76 -3.55 9.80
C LYS A 22 -4.05 -3.10 9.13
N LEU A 23 -3.94 -2.15 8.21
CA LEU A 23 -5.08 -1.57 7.50
C LEU A 23 -5.72 -2.60 6.56
N VAL A 24 -4.88 -3.33 5.81
CA VAL A 24 -5.32 -4.44 4.95
C VAL A 24 -6.01 -5.52 5.78
N ASP A 25 -5.41 -5.94 6.90
CA ASP A 25 -5.98 -6.95 7.80
C ASP A 25 -7.36 -6.53 8.33
N THR A 26 -7.49 -5.28 8.78
CA THR A 26 -8.73 -4.75 9.36
C THR A 26 -9.84 -4.63 8.32
N VAL A 27 -9.51 -4.15 7.13
CA VAL A 27 -10.47 -4.05 6.02
C VAL A 27 -10.93 -5.44 5.60
N TRP A 28 -10.02 -6.41 5.57
CA TRP A 28 -10.34 -7.80 5.21
C TRP A 28 -11.27 -8.46 6.23
N GLU A 29 -10.91 -8.40 7.51
CA GLU A 29 -11.73 -8.96 8.59
C GLU A 29 -13.12 -8.31 8.63
N LYS A 30 -13.20 -6.99 8.41
CA LYS A 30 -14.46 -6.26 8.38
C LYS A 30 -15.32 -6.59 7.15
N SER A 31 -14.72 -6.84 6.00
CA SER A 31 -15.45 -7.12 4.75
C SER A 31 -15.84 -8.58 4.62
N THR A 32 -14.99 -9.51 5.05
CA THR A 32 -15.15 -10.95 4.83
C THR A 32 -15.62 -11.68 6.10
N GLY A 33 -15.54 -11.04 7.28
CA GLY A 33 -15.89 -11.63 8.57
C GLY A 33 -14.93 -12.74 9.04
N ASN A 34 -13.87 -12.99 8.29
CA ASN A 34 -12.88 -14.03 8.54
C ASN A 34 -11.48 -13.43 8.54
N LYS A 35 -10.59 -14.05 9.32
CA LYS A 35 -9.17 -13.67 9.31
C LYS A 35 -8.60 -13.83 7.90
N PRO A 36 -7.74 -12.89 7.46
CA PRO A 36 -7.11 -12.97 6.14
C PRO A 36 -6.40 -14.31 5.98
N PRO A 37 -6.47 -14.93 4.77
CA PRO A 37 -5.89 -16.23 4.50
C PRO A 37 -4.37 -16.11 4.48
N LYS A 38 -3.77 -16.07 5.66
CA LYS A 38 -2.33 -16.03 5.87
C LYS A 38 -1.73 -17.44 5.93
N ASP A 39 -2.56 -18.42 6.26
CA ASP A 39 -2.19 -19.82 6.31
C ASP A 39 -2.91 -20.58 5.19
N GLY A 40 -2.14 -21.07 4.22
CA GLY A 40 -2.63 -21.84 3.07
C GLY A 40 -3.11 -23.25 3.42
N ALA A 41 -3.72 -23.45 4.60
CA ALA A 41 -4.14 -24.76 5.10
C ALA A 41 -5.42 -25.29 4.43
N ASP A 42 -6.22 -24.42 3.81
CA ASP A 42 -7.52 -24.76 3.20
C ASP A 42 -7.49 -24.61 1.68
N LEU A 43 -6.79 -25.52 0.97
CA LEU A 43 -6.47 -25.36 -0.46
C LEU A 43 -7.69 -25.24 -1.40
N GLU A 44 -8.82 -25.84 -1.09
CA GLU A 44 -9.99 -25.90 -2.01
C GLU A 44 -10.88 -24.65 -1.90
N ASN A 45 -11.14 -24.18 -0.67
CA ASN A 45 -11.79 -22.89 -0.42
C ASN A 45 -10.84 -21.71 -0.72
N SER A 46 -9.52 -21.93 -0.65
CA SER A 46 -8.48 -20.95 -0.92
C SER A 46 -8.46 -20.50 -2.38
N LEU A 47 -8.72 -21.35 -3.38
CA LEU A 47 -8.63 -20.92 -4.78
C LEU A 47 -9.65 -19.83 -5.16
N ARG A 48 -10.94 -20.03 -4.84
CA ARG A 48 -11.97 -19.02 -5.09
C ARG A 48 -11.74 -17.78 -4.21
N SER A 49 -11.41 -17.98 -2.93
CA SER A 49 -11.14 -16.88 -2.00
C SER A 49 -9.90 -16.08 -2.37
N ALA A 50 -8.85 -16.72 -2.89
CA ALA A 50 -7.62 -16.10 -3.37
C ALA A 50 -7.85 -15.34 -4.67
N LEU A 51 -8.68 -15.85 -5.60
CA LEU A 51 -9.06 -15.12 -6.80
C LEU A 51 -9.87 -13.85 -6.47
N VAL A 52 -10.82 -13.95 -5.53
CA VAL A 52 -11.57 -12.78 -5.04
C VAL A 52 -10.63 -11.81 -4.32
N PHE A 53 -9.72 -12.31 -3.48
CA PHE A 53 -8.71 -11.49 -2.82
C PHE A 53 -7.80 -10.77 -3.82
N ALA A 54 -7.34 -11.46 -4.85
CA ALA A 54 -6.49 -10.89 -5.88
C ALA A 54 -7.23 -9.81 -6.69
N LEU A 55 -8.49 -10.06 -7.08
CA LEU A 55 -9.33 -9.07 -7.75
C LEU A 55 -9.58 -7.83 -6.88
N VAL A 56 -9.95 -8.02 -5.61
CA VAL A 56 -10.18 -6.91 -4.69
C VAL A 56 -8.88 -6.15 -4.41
N SER A 57 -7.78 -6.88 -4.16
CA SER A 57 -6.47 -6.28 -3.89
C SER A 57 -5.93 -5.50 -5.09
N SER A 58 -6.12 -6.02 -6.31
CA SER A 58 -5.72 -5.31 -7.54
C SER A 58 -6.57 -4.07 -7.78
N ALA A 59 -7.87 -4.11 -7.52
CA ALA A 59 -8.73 -2.92 -7.57
C ALA A 59 -8.28 -1.85 -6.57
N VAL A 60 -8.00 -2.25 -5.32
CA VAL A 60 -7.49 -1.35 -4.27
C VAL A 60 -6.12 -0.78 -4.66
N ALA A 61 -5.21 -1.61 -5.16
CA ALA A 61 -3.90 -1.19 -5.63
C ALA A 61 -4.01 -0.18 -6.77
N ALA A 62 -4.90 -0.41 -7.75
CA ALA A 62 -5.13 0.53 -8.85
C ALA A 62 -5.65 1.89 -8.35
N ILE A 63 -6.55 1.90 -7.36
CA ILE A 63 -7.05 3.13 -6.73
C ILE A 63 -5.89 3.87 -6.04
N ILE A 64 -5.12 3.17 -5.20
CA ILE A 64 -3.96 3.74 -4.52
C ILE A 64 -2.97 4.31 -5.54
N GLN A 65 -2.65 3.57 -6.60
CA GLN A 65 -1.70 4.00 -7.62
C GLN A 65 -2.19 5.23 -8.38
N THR A 66 -3.49 5.31 -8.66
CA THR A 66 -4.11 6.47 -9.31
C THR A 66 -4.08 7.70 -8.40
N LEU A 67 -4.38 7.54 -7.11
CA LEU A 67 -4.35 8.63 -6.14
C LEU A 67 -2.92 9.07 -5.82
N ALA A 68 -1.99 8.12 -5.65
CA ALA A 68 -0.58 8.36 -5.47
C ALA A 68 0.01 9.08 -6.68
N GLY A 69 -0.24 8.61 -7.90
CA GLY A 69 0.19 9.28 -9.12
C GLY A 69 -0.30 10.73 -9.20
N ARG A 70 -1.58 10.98 -8.87
CA ARG A 70 -2.14 12.34 -8.84
C ARG A 70 -1.52 13.22 -7.77
N THR A 71 -1.28 12.70 -6.57
CA THR A 71 -0.69 13.45 -5.45
C THR A 71 0.79 13.71 -5.67
N THR A 72 1.54 12.72 -6.17
CA THR A 72 2.93 12.86 -6.58
C THR A 72 3.08 13.90 -7.69
N GLN A 73 2.25 13.87 -8.74
CA GLN A 73 2.26 14.89 -9.80
C GLN A 73 1.93 16.28 -9.26
N LYS A 74 0.96 16.42 -8.35
CA LYS A 74 0.66 17.70 -7.68
C LYS A 74 1.80 18.19 -6.79
N ALA A 75 2.45 17.30 -6.05
CA ALA A 75 3.58 17.64 -5.20
C ALA A 75 4.77 18.08 -6.06
N ILE A 76 5.14 17.29 -7.08
CA ILE A 76 6.18 17.64 -8.05
C ILE A 76 5.86 18.98 -8.71
N ALA A 77 4.64 19.20 -9.23
CA ALA A 77 4.25 20.47 -9.83
C ALA A 77 4.32 21.67 -8.85
N ARG A 78 4.12 21.43 -7.55
CA ARG A 78 4.27 22.45 -6.51
C ARG A 78 5.73 22.76 -6.21
N PHE A 79 6.62 21.75 -6.25
CA PHE A 79 8.06 21.94 -6.07
C PHE A 79 8.75 22.49 -7.33
N SER A 80 8.34 22.05 -8.53
CA SER A 80 8.82 22.55 -9.82
C SER A 80 8.34 23.97 -10.16
N LYS A 81 7.43 24.56 -9.37
CA LYS A 81 7.04 25.97 -9.50
C LYS A 81 8.00 26.94 -8.80
N HIS A 82 9.02 26.45 -8.09
CA HIS A 82 10.08 27.27 -7.49
C HIS A 82 11.51 26.85 -7.93
N PRO A 83 11.85 26.74 -9.24
CA PRO A 83 13.21 26.39 -9.67
C PRO A 83 14.22 27.53 -9.49
N ASP A 84 13.78 28.78 -9.31
CA ASP A 84 14.63 29.97 -9.44
C ASP A 84 15.10 30.59 -8.10
N GLU A 85 14.87 29.94 -6.96
CA GLU A 85 15.37 30.40 -5.65
C GLU A 85 16.05 29.27 -4.86
N VAL A 86 17.16 28.74 -5.35
CA VAL A 86 18.22 28.12 -4.52
C VAL A 86 19.61 28.31 -5.14
#